data_AF-A0A1K1WXJ4-F1
#
_entry.id   AF-A0A1K1WXJ4-F1
#
_cell.length_a   1.000
_cell.length_b   1.000
_cell.length_c   1.000
_cell.angle_alpha   90.00
_cell.angle_beta   90.00
_cell.angle_gamma   90.00
#
_symmetry.space_group_name_H-M   'P 1'
#
loop_
_entity.id
_entity.type
_entity.pdbx_description
1 polymer ?
#
loop_
_entity_poly.entity_id
_entity_poly.type
_entity_poly.pdbx_seq_one_letter_code
_entity_poly.pdbx_strand_id
1 'polypeptide(L)' 'MATTMYFEETIKDQGGRTEMELEVGRSSYYPEDSIYITVDGKTVIMDRKTAKRFVEAVNSVGFYHGFVE' A
#
# COMPACT_ATOMS: atom_id res chain seq x y z
N MET A 1 9.27 11.08 13.65
CA MET A 1 8.86 10.03 12.71
C MET A 1 7.43 9.67 13.04
N ALA A 2 6.49 9.96 12.14
CA ALA A 2 5.11 9.55 12.30
C ALA A 2 4.67 8.75 11.07
N THR A 3 4.12 7.57 11.32
CA THR A 3 3.36 6.82 10.33
C THR A 3 1.87 7.06 10.58
N THR A 4 1.10 7.11 9.51
CA THR A 4 -0.35 7.07 9.55
C THR A 4 -0.77 5.89 8.70
N MET A 5 -1.30 4.86 9.36
CA MET A 5 -1.76 3.65 8.73
C MET A 5 -3.14 3.87 8.10
N TYR A 6 -3.33 3.36 6.88
CA TYR A 6 -4.61 3.45 6.15
C TYR A 6 -5.20 2.08 5.84
N PHE A 7 -4.37 1.04 5.80
CA PHE A 7 -4.77 -0.35 5.57
C PHE A 7 -3.85 -1.27 6.36
N GLU A 8 -4.42 -2.24 7.06
CA GLU A 8 -3.71 -3.32 7.76
C GLU A 8 -4.61 -4.55 7.81
N GLU A 9 -4.22 -5.60 7.10
CA GLU A 9 -4.99 -6.84 7.06
C GLU A 9 -4.11 -8.03 6.66
N THR A 10 -4.48 -9.23 7.13
CA THR A 10 -4.03 -10.48 6.52
C THR A 10 -4.88 -10.75 5.27
N ILE A 11 -4.33 -10.44 4.10
CA ILE A 11 -5.00 -10.69 2.83
C ILE A 11 -4.94 -12.17 2.51
N LYS A 12 -6.09 -12.77 2.20
CA LYS A 12 -6.21 -14.16 1.75
C LYS A 12 -6.58 -14.19 0.28
N ASP A 13 -5.99 -15.12 -0.47
CA ASP A 13 -6.41 -15.32 -1.86
C ASP A 13 -7.87 -15.82 -1.93
N GLN A 14 -8.51 -15.61 -3.08
CA GLN A 14 -9.91 -16.00 -3.30
C GLN A 14 -10.15 -17.52 -3.18
N GLY A 15 -9.08 -18.33 -3.31
CA GLY A 15 -9.12 -19.79 -3.17
C GLY A 15 -8.77 -20.30 -1.77
N GLY A 16 -8.46 -19.41 -0.81
CA GLY A 16 -7.97 -19.73 0.53
C GLY A 16 -6.63 -20.47 0.59
N ARG A 17 -5.76 -20.36 -0.42
CA ARG A 17 -4.49 -21.15 -0.47
C ARG A 17 -3.27 -20.37 0.01
N THR A 18 -3.22 -19.08 -0.29
CA THR A 18 -2.14 -18.19 0.14
C THR A 18 -2.69 -17.03 0.95
N GLU A 19 -1.85 -16.53 1.85
CA GLU A 19 -2.11 -15.32 2.62
C GLU A 19 -0.81 -14.53 2.79
N MET A 20 -0.95 -13.23 3.03
CA MET A 20 0.15 -12.34 3.38
C MET A 20 -0.35 -11.25 4.33
N GLU A 21 0.52 -10.80 5.24
CA GLU A 21 0.27 -9.62 6.05
C GLU A 21 0.62 -8.38 5.22
N LEU A 22 -0.35 -7.47 5.04
CA LEU A 22 -0.15 -6.23 4.31
C LEU A 22 -0.54 -5.02 5.17
N GLU A 23 0.39 -4.09 5.30
CA GLU A 23 0.16 -2.76 5.87
C GLU A 23 0.50 -1.70 4.83
N VAL A 24 -0.35 -0.68 4.68
CA VAL A 24 -0.12 0.47 3.79
C VAL A 24 -0.42 1.76 4.54
N GLY A 25 0.45 2.75 4.40
CA GLY A 25 0.19 4.06 4.96
C GLY A 25 1.11 5.17 4.47
N ARG A 26 1.05 6.32 5.15
CA ARG A 26 1.94 7.47 4.93
C ARG A 26 3.03 7.48 5.99
N SER A 27 4.27 7.77 5.59
CA SER A 27 5.42 7.93 6.49
C SER A 27 6.10 9.28 6.27
N SER A 28 6.49 9.93 7.38
CA SER A 28 7.31 11.15 7.41
C SER A 28 8.77 10.87 7.83
N TYR A 29 9.29 9.67 7.55
CA TYR A 29 10.65 9.28 7.97
C TYR A 29 11.74 10.03 7.19
N TYR A 30 11.52 10.23 5.88
CA TYR A 30 12.42 10.94 4.99
C TYR A 30 12.02 12.43 4.85
N PRO A 31 12.88 13.28 4.26
CA PRO A 31 12.58 14.71 4.09
C PRO A 31 11.28 15.01 3.35
N GLU A 32 10.89 14.13 2.43
CA GLU A 32 9.60 14.19 1.74
C GLU A 32 8.70 13.06 2.21
N ASP A 33 7.49 13.41 2.65
CA ASP A 33 6.48 12.43 3.02
C ASP A 33 6.12 11.54 1.84
N SER A 34 5.96 10.24 2.11
CA SER A 34 5.62 9.29 1.07
C SER A 34 4.82 8.11 1.61
N ILE A 35 4.51 7.17 0.73
CA ILE A 35 3.79 5.95 1.02
C ILE A 35 4.77 4.89 1.49
N TYR A 36 4.44 4.18 2.57
CA TYR A 36 5.11 2.95 2.94
C TYR A 36 4.19 1.76 2.72
N ILE A 37 4.81 0.61 2.48
CA ILE A 37 4.16 -0.69 2.45
C ILE A 37 4.98 -1.65 3.29
N THR A 38 4.33 -2.41 4.16
CA THR A 38 4.91 -3.57 4.85
C THR A 38 4.26 -4.82 4.30
N VAL A 39 5.07 -5.77 3.81
CA VAL A 39 4.62 -7.11 3.39
C VAL A 39 5.37 -8.14 4.21
N ASP A 40 4.66 -8.97 4.97
CA ASP A 40 5.21 -10.03 5.83
C ASP A 40 6.41 -9.52 6.67
N GLY A 41 6.18 -8.39 7.36
CA GLY A 41 7.17 -7.73 8.22
C GLY A 41 8.29 -6.97 7.48
N LYS A 42 8.32 -6.95 6.15
CA LYS A 42 9.31 -6.17 5.36
C LYS A 42 8.72 -4.85 4.90
N THR A 43 9.28 -3.75 5.41
CA THR A 43 8.82 -2.40 5.08
C THR A 43 9.67 -1.74 4.00
N VAL A 44 9.00 -1.09 3.05
CA VAL A 44 9.59 -0.16 2.09
C VAL A 44 8.86 1.18 2.19
N ILE A 45 9.60 2.28 2.24
CA ILE A 45 9.07 3.63 2.05
C ILE A 45 9.45 4.07 0.63
N MET A 46 8.45 4.27 -0.22
CA MET A 46 8.68 4.57 -1.63
C MET A 46 9.23 5.97 -1.84
N ASP A 47 10.06 6.17 -2.87
CA ASP A 47 10.31 7.51 -3.38
C ASP A 47 9.02 8.09 -4.00
N ARG A 48 8.89 9.42 -4.01
CA ARG A 48 7.69 10.12 -4.49
C ARG A 48 7.28 9.77 -5.92
N LYS A 49 8.26 9.57 -6.82
CA LYS A 49 7.99 9.27 -8.23
C LYS A 49 7.37 7.88 -8.34
N THR A 50 7.85 6.92 -7.58
CA THR A 50 7.31 5.55 -7.53
C THR A 50 5.98 5.50 -6.81
N ALA A 51 5.83 6.21 -5.68
CA ALA A 51 4.57 6.31 -4.94
C ALA A 51 3.43 6.82 -5.83
N LYS A 52 3.68 7.85 -6.66
CA LYS A 52 2.69 8.36 -7.62
C LYS A 52 2.23 7.29 -8.62
N ARG A 53 3.17 6.62 -9.28
CA ARG A 53 2.86 5.57 -10.27
C ARG A 53 2.13 4.38 -9.63
N PHE A 54 2.50 4.03 -8.40
CA PHE A 54 1.85 2.97 -7.64
C PHE A 54 0.37 3.30 -7.38
N VAL A 55 0.07 4.50 -6.86
CA VAL A 55 -1.31 4.93 -6.61
C VAL A 55 -2.13 5.01 -7.89
N GLU A 56 -1.56 5.54 -8.97
CA GLU A 56 -2.23 5.59 -10.28
C GLU A 56 -2.60 4.17 -10.78
N ALA A 57 -1.70 3.20 -10.61
CA ALA A 57 -1.96 1.82 -11.00
C ALA A 57 -3.05 1.16 -10.14
N VAL A 58 -2.99 1.31 -8.81
CA VAL A 58 -4.00 0.78 -7.90
C VAL A 58 -5.38 1.39 -8.17
N ASN A 59 -5.47 2.71 -8.33
CA ASN A 59 -6.71 3.40 -8.67
C ASN A 59 -7.26 2.92 -10.02
N SER A 60 -6.41 2.73 -11.03
CA SER A 60 -6.85 2.23 -12.34
C SER A 60 -7.52 0.84 -12.24
N VAL A 61 -6.97 -0.06 -11.42
CA VAL A 61 -7.59 -1.37 -11.14
C VAL A 61 -8.90 -1.20 -10.35
N GLY A 62 -8.91 -0.30 -9.37
CA GLY A 62 -10.11 0.05 -8.60
C GLY A 62 -11.25 0.56 -9.49
N PHE A 63 -10.97 1.49 -10.40
CA PHE A 63 -11.92 2.01 -11.37
C PHE A 63 -12.43 0.92 -12.32
N TYR A 64 -11.54 0.06 -12.81
CA TYR A 64 -11.92 -1.05 -13.70
C TYR A 64 -12.97 -1.98 -13.05
N HIS A 65 -12.84 -2.24 -11.74
CA HIS A 65 -13.79 -3.06 -10.99
C HIS A 65 -14.98 -2.29 -10.40
N GLY A 66 -14.99 -0.95 -10.50
CA GLY A 66 -16.02 -0.11 -9.87
C GLY A 66 -15.92 -0.06 -8.34
N PHE A 67 -14.73 -0.29 -7.77
CA PHE A 67 -14.47 -0.20 -6.32
C PHE A 67 -14.14 1.22 -5.86
N VAL A 68 -13.78 2.09 -6.81
CA VAL A 68 -13.45 3.49 -6.60
C VAL A 68 -14.26 4.30 -7.61
N GLU A 69 -14.80 5.43 -7.17
CA GLU A 69 -15.60 6.39 -7.97
C GLU A 69 -14.80 7.65 -8.34
#